data_AF-A0A7Y2H866-F1
#
_entry.id   AF-A0A7Y2H866-F1
#
_cell.length_a   1.000
_cell.length_b   1.000
_cell.length_c   1.000
_cell.angle_alpha   90.00
_cell.angle_beta   90.00
_cell.angle_gamma   90.00
#
_symmetry.space_group_name_H-M   'P 1'
#
loop_
_entity.id
_entity.type
_entity.pdbx_description
1 polymer ?
#
loop_
_entity_poly.entity_id
_entity_poly.type
_entity_poly.pdbx_seq_one_letter_code
_entity_poly.pdbx_strand_id
1 'polypeptide(L)'
;LSTIYQEPLFAFGIKKYKKTGRAVMLVESDKHEYKFYFDRKKTSVFKDKQLKAYITDDDKLVSIDQVENARIETISGQKYATIYEGGDDLAHLNLKDVDGSAISDRAFSVFHDVRENSMDKLIYLGLYHLLLKPNLSA
;
A
#
# COMPACT_ATOMS: atom_id res chain seq x y z
N LEU A 1 17.68 23.34 -17.27
CA LEU A 1 16.74 22.33 -16.74
C LEU A 1 17.49 21.51 -15.70
N SER A 2 17.22 21.73 -14.41
CA SER A 2 17.75 20.87 -13.35
C SER A 2 16.87 19.64 -13.26
N THR A 3 17.35 18.52 -13.79
CA THR A 3 16.77 17.20 -13.54
C THR A 3 16.96 16.92 -12.05
N ILE A 4 15.88 17.01 -11.26
CA ILE A 4 15.88 16.46 -9.91
C ILE A 4 16.02 14.95 -10.10
N TYR A 5 17.22 14.42 -9.87
CA TYR A 5 17.44 12.99 -9.81
C TYR A 5 16.66 12.48 -8.60
N GLN A 6 15.53 11.81 -8.85
CA GLN A 6 14.76 11.14 -7.81
C GLN A 6 15.24 9.70 -7.75
N GLU A 7 16.00 9.37 -6.71
CA GLU A 7 16.36 7.98 -6.44
C GLU A 7 15.09 7.14 -6.19
N PRO A 8 15.02 5.91 -6.74
CA PRO A 8 13.88 5.05 -6.50
C PRO A 8 13.82 4.67 -5.02
N LEU A 9 12.77 5.14 -4.34
CA LEU A 9 12.52 4.85 -2.92
C LEU A 9 12.28 3.35 -2.65
N PHE A 10 11.74 2.63 -3.64
CA PHE A 10 11.44 1.21 -3.54
C PHE A 10 11.68 0.49 -4.87
N ALA A 11 12.33 -0.67 -4.81
CA ALA A 11 12.35 -1.66 -5.88
C ALA A 11 11.35 -2.79 -5.53
N PHE A 12 10.61 -3.31 -6.50
CA PHE A 12 9.63 -4.37 -6.23
C PHE A 12 9.50 -5.40 -7.34
N GLY A 13 9.03 -6.59 -6.98
CA GLY A 13 8.66 -7.66 -7.89
C GLY A 13 7.42 -8.41 -7.41
N ILE A 14 6.51 -8.72 -8.33
CA ILE A 14 5.25 -9.43 -8.03
C ILE A 14 5.21 -10.76 -8.76
N LYS A 15 4.94 -11.84 -8.04
CA LYS A 15 4.69 -13.18 -8.58
C LYS A 15 3.26 -13.61 -8.28
N LYS A 16 2.47 -13.84 -9.33
CA LYS A 16 1.12 -14.43 -9.24
C LYS A 16 1.19 -15.95 -9.47
N TYR A 17 0.44 -16.70 -8.68
CA TYR A 17 0.31 -18.15 -8.76
C TYR A 17 -1.11 -18.51 -9.23
N LYS A 18 -1.30 -18.59 -10.56
CA LYS A 18 -2.63 -18.76 -11.20
C LYS A 18 -3.45 -19.92 -10.62
N LYS A 19 -2.85 -21.11 -10.45
CA LYS A 19 -3.54 -22.30 -9.94
C LYS A 19 -4.07 -22.13 -8.52
N THR A 20 -3.35 -21.40 -7.67
CA THR A 20 -3.69 -21.24 -6.26
C THR A 20 -4.38 -19.92 -5.98
N GLY A 21 -4.49 -18.99 -6.93
CA GLY A 21 -5.03 -17.64 -6.68
C GLY A 21 -4.24 -16.88 -5.61
N ARG A 22 -2.94 -17.15 -5.49
CA ARG A 22 -2.05 -16.53 -4.50
C ARG A 22 -1.12 -15.55 -5.18
N ALA A 23 -0.62 -14.58 -4.45
CA ALA A 23 0.42 -13.68 -4.94
C ALA A 23 1.46 -13.38 -3.87
N VAL A 24 2.69 -13.13 -4.31
CA VAL A 24 3.77 -12.62 -3.47
C VAL A 24 4.28 -11.34 -4.12
N MET A 25 4.41 -10.28 -3.33
CA MET A 25 5.18 -9.09 -3.70
C MET A 25 6.36 -8.97 -2.75
N LEU A 26 7.55 -8.81 -3.32
CA LEU A 26 8.76 -8.45 -2.59
C LEU A 26 9.05 -6.99 -2.90
N VAL A 27 9.37 -6.21 -1.88
CA VAL A 27 9.72 -4.80 -2.00
C VAL A 27 10.97 -4.54 -1.17
N GLU A 28 11.93 -3.81 -1.72
CA GLU A 28 13.18 -3.47 -1.05
C GLU A 28 13.37 -1.94 -1.12
N SER A 29 13.67 -1.34 0.03
CA SER A 29 14.15 0.04 0.13
C SER A 29 15.63 0.05 0.52
N ASP A 30 16.20 1.24 0.66
CA ASP A 30 17.53 1.47 1.23
C ASP A 30 17.72 0.93 2.67
N LYS A 31 16.62 0.75 3.42
CA LYS A 31 16.62 0.44 4.86
C LYS A 31 15.91 -0.86 5.21
N HIS A 32 14.90 -1.24 4.45
CA HIS A 32 13.97 -2.30 4.86
C HIS A 32 13.59 -3.22 3.71
N GLU A 33 13.40 -4.51 4.05
CA GLU A 33 12.79 -5.50 3.16
C GLU A 33 11.32 -5.68 3.56
N TYR A 34 10.42 -5.56 2.60
CA TYR A 34 9.00 -5.83 2.77
C TYR A 34 8.56 -7.01 1.92
N LYS A 35 7.67 -7.84 2.48
CA LYS A 35 7.02 -8.92 1.75
C LYS A 35 5.53 -8.91 2.01
N PHE A 36 4.76 -8.94 0.93
CA PHE A 36 3.32 -9.06 0.97
C PHE A 36 2.93 -10.41 0.38
N TYR A 37 2.21 -11.23 1.16
CA TYR A 37 1.75 -12.54 0.74
C TYR A 37 0.22 -12.59 0.78
N PHE A 38 -0.39 -12.66 -0.40
CA PHE A 38 -1.84 -12.78 -0.56
C PHE A 38 -2.26 -14.25 -0.68
N ASP A 39 -3.24 -14.65 0.14
CA ASP A 39 -3.72 -16.03 0.27
C ASP A 39 -5.22 -16.26 -0.07
N ARG A 40 -5.79 -15.40 -0.93
CA ARG A 40 -7.22 -15.32 -1.35
C ARG A 40 -8.15 -14.60 -0.39
N LYS A 41 -7.80 -14.48 0.89
CA LYS A 41 -8.67 -13.86 1.91
C LYS A 41 -8.05 -12.63 2.56
N LYS A 42 -6.73 -12.60 2.61
CA LYS A 42 -5.96 -11.50 3.20
C LYS A 42 -4.56 -11.47 2.64
N THR A 43 -3.88 -10.37 2.91
CA THR A 43 -2.47 -10.15 2.62
C THR A 43 -1.69 -10.09 3.92
N SER A 44 -0.79 -11.04 4.15
CA SER A 44 0.17 -10.96 5.27
C SER A 44 1.29 -10.01 4.91
N VAL A 45 1.61 -9.07 5.81
CA VAL A 45 2.65 -8.05 5.62
C VAL A 45 3.82 -8.35 6.55
N PHE A 46 5.00 -8.52 5.95
CA PHE A 46 6.26 -8.73 6.64
C PHE A 46 7.17 -7.53 6.40
N LYS A 47 7.88 -7.11 7.45
CA LYS A 47 8.98 -6.13 7.41
C LYS A 47 10.19 -6.76 8.06
N ASP A 48 11.31 -6.78 7.36
CA ASP A 48 12.58 -7.38 7.79
C ASP A 48 12.38 -8.83 8.28
N LYS A 49 11.67 -9.62 7.46
CA LYS A 49 11.33 -11.04 7.70
C LYS A 49 10.41 -11.30 8.90
N GLN A 50 9.99 -10.28 9.63
CA GLN A 50 9.02 -10.39 10.72
C GLN A 50 7.61 -10.09 10.24
N LEU A 51 6.64 -10.91 10.62
CA LEU A 51 5.22 -10.60 10.40
C LEU A 51 4.85 -9.37 11.23
N LYS A 52 4.23 -8.36 10.61
CA LYS A 52 3.83 -7.12 11.28
C LYS A 52 2.32 -6.93 11.32
N ALA A 53 1.63 -7.28 10.24
CA ALA A 53 0.20 -7.02 10.10
C ALA A 53 -0.43 -7.93 9.04
N TYR A 54 -1.76 -7.86 8.95
CA TYR A 54 -2.53 -8.36 7.83
C TYR A 54 -3.30 -7.21 7.19
N ILE A 55 -3.50 -7.26 5.88
CA ILE A 55 -4.43 -6.40 5.15
C ILE A 55 -5.59 -7.26 4.68
N THR A 56 -6.81 -6.91 5.05
CA THR A 56 -8.03 -7.61 4.68
C THR A 56 -8.52 -7.18 3.28
N ASP A 57 -9.46 -7.94 2.72
CA ASP A 57 -10.03 -7.64 1.39
C ASP A 57 -10.82 -6.32 1.35
N ASP A 58 -11.29 -5.83 2.50
CA ASP A 58 -11.92 -4.51 2.69
C ASP A 58 -10.91 -3.40 3.04
N ASP A 59 -9.64 -3.58 2.66
CA ASP A 59 -8.55 -2.60 2.77
C ASP A 59 -8.24 -2.11 4.19
N LYS A 60 -8.45 -2.95 5.20
CA LYS A 60 -8.08 -2.67 6.59
C LYS A 60 -6.74 -3.30 6.95
N LEU A 61 -5.86 -2.51 7.53
CA LEU A 61 -4.63 -2.97 8.16
C LEU A 61 -4.93 -3.38 9.60
N VAL A 62 -4.87 -4.68 9.86
CA VAL A 62 -5.07 -5.26 11.20
C VAL A 62 -3.74 -5.76 11.77
N SER A 63 -3.53 -5.50 13.05
CA SER A 63 -2.38 -6.04 13.81
C SER A 63 -2.47 -7.57 13.95
N ILE A 64 -1.41 -8.18 14.47
CA ILE A 64 -1.37 -9.61 14.77
C ILE A 64 -2.48 -9.99 15.76
N ASP A 65 -2.76 -9.09 16.71
CA ASP A 65 -3.80 -9.23 17.74
C ASP A 65 -5.22 -8.89 17.23
N GLN A 66 -5.41 -8.77 15.91
CA GLN A 66 -6.69 -8.50 15.24
C GLN A 66 -7.30 -7.11 15.54
N VAL A 67 -6.49 -6.16 16.01
CA VAL A 67 -6.91 -4.76 16.19
C VAL A 67 -6.71 -4.00 14.88
N GLU A 68 -7.74 -3.27 14.43
CA GLU A 68 -7.63 -2.35 13.27
C GLU A 68 -6.70 -1.19 13.62
N ASN A 69 -5.64 -1.03 12.83
CA ASN A 69 -4.64 0.01 13.01
C ASN A 69 -4.84 1.17 12.01
N ALA A 70 -5.28 0.86 10.80
CA ALA A 70 -5.52 1.83 9.74
C ALA A 70 -6.41 1.20 8.66
N ARG A 71 -6.98 2.01 7.78
CA ARG A 71 -7.78 1.53 6.64
C ARG A 71 -7.73 2.48 5.47
N ILE A 72 -8.07 1.97 4.29
CA ILE A 72 -8.28 2.79 3.10
C ILE A 72 -9.78 2.93 2.87
N GLU A 73 -10.24 4.15 2.65
CA GLU A 73 -11.60 4.39 2.17
C GLU A 73 -11.56 5.07 0.80
N THR A 74 -12.48 4.68 -0.08
CA THR A 74 -12.72 5.36 -1.35
C THR A 74 -14.10 5.98 -1.28
N ILE A 75 -14.17 7.31 -1.25
CA ILE A 75 -15.43 8.04 -1.17
C ILE A 75 -15.97 8.24 -2.59
N SER A 76 -17.24 7.90 -2.81
CA SER A 76 -17.90 8.08 -4.11
C SER A 76 -17.81 9.53 -4.58
N GLY A 77 -17.37 9.73 -5.83
CA GLY A 77 -17.17 11.04 -6.43
C GLY A 77 -15.78 11.67 -6.21
N GLN A 78 -14.93 11.07 -5.37
CA GLN A 78 -13.53 11.49 -5.23
C GLN A 78 -12.61 10.74 -6.20
N LYS A 79 -11.57 11.43 -6.67
CA LYS A 79 -10.50 10.86 -7.53
C LYS A 79 -9.32 10.28 -6.73
N TYR A 80 -9.49 10.15 -5.42
CA TYR A 80 -8.46 9.65 -4.52
C TYR A 80 -9.08 8.71 -3.50
N ALA A 81 -8.25 7.85 -2.95
CA ALA A 81 -8.57 7.07 -1.76
C ALA A 81 -7.83 7.69 -0.56
N THR A 82 -8.39 7.60 0.63
CA THR A 82 -7.80 8.17 1.85
C THR A 82 -7.36 7.06 2.78
N ILE A 83 -6.14 7.18 3.33
CA ILE A 83 -5.67 6.33 4.43
C ILE A 83 -6.05 6.98 5.75
N TYR A 84 -6.80 6.26 6.58
CA TYR A 84 -7.21 6.66 7.91
C TYR A 84 -6.45 5.88 9.00
N GLU A 85 -6.10 6.53 10.11
CA GLU A 85 -5.67 5.90 11.36
C GLU A 85 -6.49 6.48 12.51
N GLY A 86 -7.23 5.64 13.25
CA GLY A 86 -8.00 6.11 14.41
C GLY A 86 -9.07 7.17 14.13
N GLY A 87 -9.44 7.38 12.86
CA GLY A 87 -10.36 8.43 12.43
C GLY A 87 -9.68 9.66 11.82
N ASP A 88 -8.36 9.76 11.87
CA ASP A 88 -7.58 10.87 11.32
C ASP A 88 -7.10 10.57 9.88
N ASP A 89 -7.13 11.58 9.02
CA ASP A 89 -6.63 11.52 7.64
C ASP A 89 -5.10 11.53 7.62
N LEU A 90 -4.47 10.42 7.22
CA LEU A 90 -3.01 10.32 7.14
C LEU A 90 -2.47 10.72 5.76
N ALA A 91 -3.14 10.27 4.69
CA ALA A 91 -2.71 10.54 3.32
C ALA A 91 -3.83 10.34 2.30
N HIS A 92 -3.72 11.04 1.16
CA HIS A 92 -4.53 10.80 -0.03
C HIS A 92 -3.71 10.05 -1.08
N LEU A 93 -4.20 8.89 -1.51
CA LEU A 93 -3.68 8.08 -2.62
C LEU A 93 -4.41 8.47 -3.90
N ASN A 94 -3.66 8.89 -4.93
CA ASN A 94 -4.28 9.20 -6.21
C ASN A 94 -4.71 7.90 -6.90
N LEU A 95 -6.00 7.81 -7.25
CA LEU A 95 -6.52 6.71 -8.06
C LEU A 95 -6.24 7.03 -9.53
N LYS A 96 -5.77 6.06 -10.31
CA LYS A 96 -5.64 6.25 -11.76
C LYS A 96 -7.04 6.38 -12.37
N ASP A 97 -7.26 7.40 -13.19
CA ASP A 97 -8.47 7.52 -14.01
C ASP A 97 -8.57 6.31 -14.96
N VAL A 98 -9.81 5.86 -15.21
CA VAL A 98 -10.18 4.68 -16.00
C VAL A 98 -9.69 4.77 -17.47
N ASP A 99 -9.32 5.96 -17.93
CA ASP A 99 -8.93 6.24 -19.32
C ASP A 99 -7.44 5.98 -19.62
N GLY A 100 -6.67 5.43 -18.68
CA GLY A 100 -5.30 4.95 -18.95
C GLY A 100 -4.26 6.04 -19.26
N SER A 101 -4.60 7.33 -19.15
CA SER A 101 -3.65 8.43 -19.23
C SER A 101 -2.79 8.47 -17.97
N ALA A 102 -1.47 8.56 -18.15
CA ALA A 102 -0.53 8.53 -17.05
C ALA A 102 -0.57 9.82 -16.22
N ILE A 103 -1.06 9.68 -14.98
CA ILE A 103 -0.34 9.95 -13.72
C ILE A 103 0.04 11.41 -13.46
N SER A 104 -0.66 12.03 -12.49
CA SER A 104 -0.02 13.00 -11.60
C SER A 104 1.29 12.38 -11.10
N ASP A 105 2.46 13.00 -11.35
CA ASP A 105 3.80 12.57 -10.89
C ASP A 105 3.86 12.17 -9.40
N ARG A 106 2.83 12.57 -8.63
CA ARG A 106 2.63 12.24 -7.23
C ARG A 106 1.67 11.06 -7.06
N ALA A 107 2.15 9.96 -6.48
CA ALA A 107 1.33 8.79 -6.12
C ALA A 107 0.49 9.00 -4.85
N PHE A 108 0.96 9.84 -3.92
CA PHE A 108 0.24 10.15 -2.68
C PHE A 108 0.61 11.54 -2.14
N SER A 109 -0.31 12.18 -1.42
CA SER A 109 -0.06 13.40 -0.65
C SER A 109 -0.19 13.08 0.84
N VAL A 110 0.85 13.36 1.62
CA VAL A 110 0.93 13.12 3.06
C VAL A 110 0.50 14.39 3.80
N PHE A 111 -0.31 14.26 4.86
CA PHE A 111 -0.67 15.39 5.73
C PHE A 111 0.36 15.62 6.84
N HIS A 112 0.40 16.84 7.38
CA HIS A 112 1.54 17.38 8.13
C HIS A 112 1.84 16.74 9.50
N ASP A 113 0.97 15.86 10.03
CA ASP A 113 1.14 15.25 11.35
C ASP A 113 1.40 13.73 11.32
N VAL A 114 2.07 13.24 10.27
CA VAL A 114 2.48 11.82 10.22
C VAL A 114 3.57 11.57 11.26
N ARG A 115 3.17 10.96 12.38
CA ARG A 115 4.07 10.44 13.39
C ARG A 115 4.88 9.28 12.82
N GLU A 116 6.05 9.02 13.37
CA GLU A 116 6.93 7.92 12.93
C GLU A 116 6.20 6.56 12.90
N ASN A 117 5.33 6.31 13.89
CA ASN A 117 4.50 5.10 13.96
C ASN A 117 3.42 4.99 12.87
N SER A 118 3.06 6.09 12.21
CA SER A 118 2.09 6.13 11.11
C SER A 118 2.75 5.86 9.76
N MET A 119 4.07 6.04 9.65
CA MET A 119 4.82 5.84 8.41
C MET A 119 4.76 4.39 7.91
N ASP A 120 4.93 3.41 8.80
CA ASP A 120 4.83 1.99 8.42
C ASP A 120 3.43 1.67 7.87
N LYS A 121 2.37 2.24 8.45
CA LYS A 121 0.99 2.02 7.99
C LYS A 121 0.78 2.59 6.59
N LEU A 122 1.30 3.80 6.34
CA LEU A 122 1.28 4.44 5.02
C LEU A 122 2.01 3.60 3.98
N ILE A 123 3.20 3.09 4.31
CA ILE A 123 3.98 2.24 3.40
C ILE A 123 3.22 0.95 3.11
N TYR A 124 2.73 0.26 4.14
CA TYR A 124 2.02 -1.02 3.97
C TYR A 124 0.77 -0.86 3.11
N LEU A 125 -0.09 0.10 3.45
CA LEU A 125 -1.35 0.34 2.73
C LEU A 125 -1.11 0.91 1.34
N GLY A 126 -0.15 1.83 1.19
CA GLY A 126 0.22 2.43 -0.09
C GLY A 126 0.77 1.41 -1.08
N LEU A 127 1.76 0.60 -0.68
CA LEU A 127 2.32 -0.45 -1.55
C LEU A 127 1.26 -1.50 -1.89
N TYR A 128 0.45 -1.91 -0.92
CA TYR A 128 -0.64 -2.84 -1.16
C TYR A 128 -1.64 -2.29 -2.19
N HIS A 129 -2.15 -1.08 -1.99
CA HIS A 129 -3.23 -0.52 -2.80
C HIS A 129 -2.77 -0.09 -4.20
N LEU A 130 -1.56 0.46 -4.32
CA LEU A 130 -1.05 0.96 -5.60
C LEU A 130 -0.40 -0.13 -6.44
N LEU A 131 0.21 -1.15 -5.82
CA LEU A 131 1.00 -2.15 -6.53
C LEU A 131 0.37 -3.55 -6.47
N LEU A 132 0.02 -4.06 -5.30
CA LEU A 132 -0.45 -5.44 -5.17
C LEU A 132 -1.91 -5.63 -5.58
N LYS A 133 -2.85 -4.89 -4.97
CA LYS A 133 -4.30 -5.05 -5.16
C LYS A 133 -4.74 -4.96 -6.64
N PRO A 134 -4.27 -4.00 -7.45
CA PRO A 134 -4.62 -3.94 -8.88
C PRO A 134 -4.14 -5.17 -9.65
N ASN A 135 -3.13 -5.85 -9.12
CA ASN A 135 -2.56 -7.07 -9.67
C ASN A 135 -3.24 -8.35 -9.14
N LEU A 136 -4.19 -8.28 -8.22
CA LEU A 136 -4.94 -9.47 -7.76
C LEU A 136 -6.20 -9.73 -8.60
N SER A 137 -6.79 -8.66 -9.15
CA SER A 137 -8.07 -8.68 -9.88
C SER A 137 -7.96 -8.93 -11.38
N ALA A 138 -6.78 -9.34 -11.87
CA ALA A 138 -6.46 -9.52 -13.29
C ALA A 138 -6.08 -10.97 -13.64
#